data_AF-A0A2W4R656-F1
#
_entry.id   AF-A0A2W4R656-F1
#
_cell.length_a   1.000
_cell.length_b   1.000
_cell.length_c   1.000
_cell.angle_alpha   90.00
_cell.angle_beta   90.00
_cell.angle_gamma   90.00
#
_symmetry.space_group_name_H-M   'P 1'
#
loop_
_entity.id
_entity.type
_entity.pdbx_description
1 polymer ?
#
loop_
_entity_poly.entity_id
_entity_poly.type
_entity_poly.pdbx_seq_one_letter_code
_entity_poly.pdbx_strand_id
1 'polypeptide(L)'
;MNLTNLSPVDGRYAGKVDSLRPILSEYGLIRFRVMVEIRWLQALSLEPAIIEVPPFSEAANAKLESLLSDFSLTDAERVKEIEKTTNHDVKAVEYFLKERIADVPELMKVSEFIHFAC
;
A
#
# COMPACT_ATOMS: atom_id res chain seq x y z
N MET A 1 -5.84 25.00 13.26
CA MET A 1 -6.68 24.34 14.29
C MET A 1 -8.12 24.46 13.83
N ASN A 2 -8.76 23.35 13.44
CA ASN A 2 -10.16 23.38 13.03
C ASN A 2 -11.05 23.23 14.28
N LEU A 3 -11.86 24.25 14.59
CA LEU A 3 -12.75 24.25 15.76
C LEU A 3 -14.02 23.40 15.55
N THR A 4 -14.27 22.90 14.33
CA THR A 4 -15.46 22.09 14.00
C THR A 4 -15.18 20.59 13.95
N ASN A 5 -13.98 20.14 14.33
CA ASN A 5 -13.69 18.70 14.45
C ASN A 5 -14.58 18.05 15.51
N LEU A 6 -15.27 16.96 15.16
CA LEU A 6 -16.15 16.23 16.08
C LEU A 6 -15.38 15.63 17.25
N SER A 7 -14.21 15.04 16.98
CA SER A 7 -13.33 14.47 18.01
C SER A 7 -12.28 15.49 18.46
N PRO A 8 -12.07 15.66 19.79
CA PRO A 8 -11.03 16.54 20.30
C PRO A 8 -9.61 15.99 20.05
N VAL A 9 -9.47 14.68 19.77
CA VAL A 9 -8.19 14.03 19.43
C VAL A 9 -7.59 14.65 18.16
N ASP A 10 -8.43 14.97 17.17
CA ASP A 10 -8.02 15.63 15.94
C ASP A 10 -8.05 17.17 16.02
N GLY A 11 -8.55 17.74 17.12
CA GLY A 11 -8.68 19.19 17.34
C GLY A 11 -7.86 19.68 18.52
N ARG A 12 -8.52 19.83 19.68
CA ARG A 12 -7.93 20.35 20.94
C ARG A 12 -6.64 19.65 21.35
N TYR A 13 -6.53 18.35 21.09
CA TYR A 13 -5.40 17.51 21.50
C TYR A 13 -4.52 17.06 20.35
N ALA A 14 -4.72 17.57 19.12
CA ALA A 14 -3.98 17.15 17.93
C ALA A 14 -2.46 17.16 18.13
N GLY A 15 -1.92 18.25 18.70
CA GLY A 15 -0.47 18.37 18.96
C GLY A 15 0.08 17.35 19.96
N LYS A 16 -0.77 16.67 20.75
CA LYS A 16 -0.36 15.62 21.70
C LYS A 16 -0.28 14.23 21.05
N VAL A 17 -0.92 14.04 19.90
CA VAL A 17 -1.11 12.72 19.26
C VAL A 17 -0.64 12.72 17.80
N ASP A 18 0.06 13.76 17.35
CA ASP A 18 0.42 13.93 15.94
C ASP A 18 1.27 12.76 15.42
N SER A 19 2.12 12.19 16.28
CA SER A 19 2.92 10.99 16.02
C SER A 19 2.10 9.73 15.76
N LEU A 20 0.82 9.69 16.14
CA LEU A 20 -0.09 8.58 15.87
C LEU A 20 -0.72 8.68 14.48
N ARG A 21 -0.71 9.85 13.83
CA ARG A 21 -1.34 10.04 12.50
C ARG A 21 -0.79 9.09 11.44
N PRO A 22 0.54 8.89 11.31
CA PRO A 22 1.07 7.94 10.32
C PRO A 22 0.71 6.47 10.58
N ILE A 23 0.06 6.16 11.71
CA ILE A 23 -0.21 4.80 12.17
C ILE A 23 -1.71 4.51 12.23
N LEU A 24 -2.48 5.36 12.90
CA LEU A 24 -3.89 5.13 13.23
C LEU A 24 -4.88 5.90 12.34
N SER A 25 -4.39 6.76 11.46
CA SER A 25 -5.25 7.41 10.46
C SER A 25 -5.55 6.47 9.29
N GLU A 26 -6.46 6.87 8.42
CA GLU A 26 -6.71 6.20 7.14
C GLU A 26 -5.45 6.13 6.27
N TYR A 27 -4.61 7.18 6.27
CA TYR A 27 -3.28 7.13 5.62
C TYR A 27 -2.41 6.01 6.19
N GLY A 28 -2.37 5.87 7.52
CA GLY A 28 -1.60 4.81 8.18
C GLY A 28 -2.13 3.42 7.81
N LEU A 29 -3.45 3.25 7.81
CA LEU A 29 -4.10 2.01 7.40
C LEU A 29 -3.75 1.63 5.94
N ILE A 30 -3.88 2.57 5.00
CA ILE A 30 -3.55 2.34 3.59
C ILE A 30 -2.06 2.01 3.43
N ARG A 31 -1.17 2.78 4.08
CA ARG A 31 0.28 2.55 4.05
C ARG A 31 0.64 1.13 4.50
N PHE A 32 0.05 0.66 5.61
CA PHE A 32 0.32 -0.68 6.11
C PHE A 32 -0.31 -1.78 5.26
N ARG A 33 -1.45 -1.54 4.61
CA ARG A 33 -2.02 -2.48 3.64
C ARG A 33 -1.11 -2.64 2.42
N VAL A 34 -0.65 -1.53 1.84
CA VAL A 34 0.35 -1.53 0.76
C VAL A 34 1.59 -2.32 1.17
N MET A 35 2.06 -2.11 2.41
CA MET A 35 3.19 -2.87 2.96
C MET A 35 2.93 -4.37 3.02
N VAL A 36 1.78 -4.80 3.56
CA VAL A 36 1.46 -6.23 3.66
C VAL A 36 1.35 -6.86 2.27
N GLU A 37 0.70 -6.21 1.31
CA GLU A 37 0.57 -6.73 -0.06
C GLU A 37 1.92 -6.89 -0.77
N ILE A 38 2.82 -5.91 -0.62
CA ILE A 38 4.18 -5.99 -1.18
C ILE A 38 4.96 -7.13 -0.52
N ARG A 39 4.91 -7.23 0.81
CA ARG A 39 5.60 -8.29 1.56
C ARG A 39 5.02 -9.66 1.23
N TRP A 40 3.72 -9.75 0.98
CA TRP A 40 3.06 -10.97 0.56
C TRP A 40 3.55 -11.43 -0.81
N LEU A 41 3.57 -10.54 -1.81
CA LEU A 41 4.10 -10.85 -3.13
C LEU A 41 5.58 -11.27 -3.10
N GLN A 42 6.40 -10.62 -2.27
CA GLN A 42 7.79 -11.03 -2.05
C GLN A 42 7.90 -12.39 -1.35
N ALA A 43 7.00 -12.69 -0.41
CA ALA A 43 6.98 -14.00 0.23
C ALA A 43 6.62 -15.11 -0.77
N LEU A 44 5.64 -14.86 -1.65
CA LEU A 44 5.28 -15.78 -2.73
C LEU A 44 6.46 -16.03 -3.67
N SER A 45 7.24 -15.00 -4.01
CA SER A 45 8.41 -15.15 -4.90
C SER A 45 9.57 -15.93 -4.28
N LEU A 46 9.60 -16.05 -2.96
CA LEU A 46 10.60 -16.81 -2.22
C LEU A 46 10.17 -18.26 -1.92
N GLU A 47 8.91 -18.62 -2.18
CA GLU A 47 8.39 -19.98 -1.96
C GLU A 47 8.68 -20.87 -3.18
N PRO A 48 9.60 -21.86 -3.09
CA PRO A 48 10.01 -22.66 -4.24
C PRO A 48 8.89 -23.49 -4.87
N ALA A 49 7.81 -23.77 -4.12
CA ALA A 49 6.66 -24.51 -4.63
C ALA A 49 5.75 -23.67 -5.56
N ILE A 50 5.84 -22.34 -5.52
CA ILE A 50 5.02 -21.43 -6.34
C ILE A 50 5.83 -21.01 -7.57
N ILE A 51 5.89 -21.90 -8.56
CA ILE A 51 6.71 -21.70 -9.77
C ILE A 51 6.23 -20.55 -10.65
N GLU A 52 4.96 -20.15 -10.52
CA GLU A 52 4.35 -19.03 -11.25
C GLU A 52 4.88 -17.67 -10.79
N VAL A 53 5.44 -17.59 -9.58
CA VAL A 53 6.06 -16.38 -9.02
C VAL A 53 7.53 -16.69 -8.71
N PRO A 54 8.44 -16.58 -9.69
CA PRO A 54 9.86 -16.86 -9.46
C PRO A 54 10.51 -15.78 -8.56
N PRO A 55 11.67 -16.09 -7.93
CA PRO A 55 12.41 -15.12 -7.14
C PRO A 55 12.71 -13.84 -7.91
N PHE A 56 12.42 -12.70 -7.28
CA PHE A 56 12.60 -11.40 -7.91
C PHE A 56 14.06 -10.98 -7.99
N SER A 57 14.40 -10.29 -9.07
CA SER A 57 15.69 -9.60 -9.23
C SER A 57 15.91 -8.54 -8.14
N GLU A 58 17.17 -8.16 -7.94
CA GLU A 58 17.52 -7.06 -7.02
C GLU A 58 16.83 -5.75 -7.42
N ALA A 59 16.70 -5.48 -8.73
CA ALA A 59 16.05 -4.28 -9.24
C ALA A 59 14.54 -4.27 -8.97
N ALA A 60 13.86 -5.40 -9.16
CA ALA A 60 12.45 -5.54 -8.84
C ALA A 60 12.20 -5.40 -7.34
N ASN A 61 13.03 -6.02 -6.49
CA ASN A 61 12.95 -5.82 -5.05
C ASN A 61 13.22 -4.37 -4.65
N ALA A 62 14.22 -3.70 -5.24
CA ALA A 62 14.49 -2.29 -4.96
C ALA A 62 13.30 -1.38 -5.32
N LYS A 63 12.59 -1.65 -6.43
CA LYS A 63 11.35 -0.95 -6.77
C LYS A 63 10.26 -1.17 -5.72
N LEU A 64 10.06 -2.41 -5.27
CA LEU A 64 9.07 -2.72 -4.24
C LEU A 64 9.42 -2.04 -2.90
N GLU A 65 10.69 -2.05 -2.50
CA GLU A 65 11.15 -1.33 -1.30
C GLU A 65 10.94 0.19 -1.42
N SER A 66 11.18 0.79 -2.59
CA SER A 66 10.98 2.23 -2.77
C SER A 66 9.50 2.63 -2.61
N LEU A 67 8.56 1.75 -3.00
CA LEU A 67 7.13 1.99 -2.77
C LEU A 67 6.76 2.00 -1.27
N LEU A 68 7.58 1.39 -0.42
CA LEU A 68 7.38 1.38 1.03
C LEU A 68 8.09 2.54 1.72
N SER A 69 9.34 2.82 1.33
CA SER A 69 10.12 3.91 1.92
C SER A 69 9.55 5.28 1.56
N ASP A 70 9.04 5.41 0.34
CA ASP A 70 8.65 6.70 -0.23
C ASP A 70 7.12 6.88 -0.25
N PHE A 71 6.36 5.99 0.41
CA PHE A 71 4.90 6.05 0.43
C PHE A 71 4.40 7.39 0.97
N SER A 72 3.70 8.13 0.12
CA SER A 72 3.34 9.53 0.36
C SER A 72 1.84 9.73 0.58
N LEU A 73 1.47 10.94 1.02
CA LEU A 73 0.05 11.31 1.13
C LEU A 73 -0.65 11.23 -0.24
N THR A 74 0.04 11.63 -1.31
CA THR A 74 -0.47 11.56 -2.68
C THR A 74 -0.75 10.13 -3.12
N ASP A 75 0.06 9.15 -2.68
CA ASP A 75 -0.21 7.74 -2.95
C ASP A 75 -1.48 7.26 -2.22
N ALA A 76 -1.67 7.65 -0.95
CA ALA A 76 -2.89 7.34 -0.22
C ALA A 76 -4.13 8.00 -0.85
N GLU A 77 -4.02 9.24 -1.32
CA GLU A 77 -5.08 9.92 -2.08
C GLU A 77 -5.40 9.18 -3.37
N ARG A 78 -4.38 8.67 -4.09
CA ARG A 78 -4.58 7.86 -5.30
C ARG A 78 -5.35 6.58 -5.00
N VAL A 79 -5.03 5.89 -3.89
CA VAL A 79 -5.81 4.73 -3.44
C VAL A 79 -7.28 5.12 -3.19
N LYS A 80 -7.53 6.24 -2.51
CA LYS A 80 -8.91 6.74 -2.28
C LYS A 80 -9.63 7.12 -3.58
N GLU A 81 -8.93 7.61 -4.59
CA GLU A 81 -9.52 7.87 -5.91
C GLU A 81 -9.99 6.59 -6.58
N ILE A 82 -9.16 5.55 -6.58
CA ILE A 82 -9.51 4.24 -7.12
C ILE A 82 -10.69 3.64 -6.35
N GLU A 83 -10.68 3.79 -5.02
CA GLU A 83 -11.75 3.29 -4.15
C GLU A 83 -13.12 3.87 -4.48
N LYS A 84 -13.20 5.11 -4.98
CA LYS A 84 -14.48 5.70 -5.43
C LYS A 84 -15.12 4.90 -6.56
N THR A 85 -14.32 4.19 -7.36
CA THR A 85 -14.81 3.32 -8.44
C THR A 85 -15.03 1.89 -7.97
N THR A 86 -14.12 1.34 -7.16
CA THR A 86 -14.23 -0.06 -6.70
C THR A 86 -15.24 -0.24 -5.56
N ASN A 87 -15.51 0.82 -4.80
CA ASN A 87 -16.23 0.79 -3.52
C ASN A 87 -15.67 -0.26 -2.55
N HIS A 88 -14.36 -0.53 -2.64
CA HIS A 88 -13.65 -1.52 -1.84
C HIS A 88 -12.18 -1.10 -1.68
N ASP A 89 -11.77 -0.91 -0.42
CA ASP A 89 -10.46 -0.38 -0.03
C ASP A 89 -9.28 -1.31 -0.37
N VAL A 90 -9.39 -2.61 -0.07
CA VAL A 90 -8.36 -3.61 -0.44
C VAL A 90 -8.20 -3.71 -1.95
N LYS A 91 -9.31 -3.77 -2.70
CA LYS A 91 -9.26 -3.80 -4.16
C LYS A 91 -8.60 -2.54 -4.74
N ALA A 92 -8.79 -1.39 -4.11
CA ALA A 92 -8.14 -0.16 -4.51
C ALA A 92 -6.62 -0.20 -4.31
N VAL A 93 -6.14 -0.84 -3.23
CA VAL A 93 -4.71 -1.09 -3.01
C VAL A 93 -4.13 -2.00 -4.08
N GLU A 94 -4.84 -3.08 -4.48
CA GLU A 94 -4.38 -3.96 -5.56
C GLU A 94 -4.18 -3.18 -6.87
N TYR A 95 -5.18 -2.40 -7.28
CA TYR A 95 -5.08 -1.58 -8.49
C TYR A 95 -3.98 -0.53 -8.40
N PHE A 96 -3.84 0.14 -7.25
CA PHE A 96 -2.74 1.07 -7.02
C PHE A 96 -1.39 0.38 -7.21
N LEU A 97 -1.17 -0.79 -6.62
CA LEU A 97 0.08 -1.52 -6.78
C LEU A 97 0.35 -1.90 -8.24
N LYS A 98 -0.67 -2.36 -8.97
CA LYS A 98 -0.57 -2.63 -10.41
C LYS A 98 -0.16 -1.38 -11.22
N GLU A 99 -0.69 -0.20 -10.90
CA GLU A 99 -0.27 1.06 -11.53
C GLU A 99 1.21 1.37 -11.23
N ARG A 100 1.66 1.15 -9.99
CA ARG A 100 3.00 1.53 -9.52
C ARG A 100 4.14 0.64 -10.03
N ILE A 101 3.82 -0.60 -10.42
CA ILE A 101 4.79 -1.57 -10.95
C ILE A 101 4.72 -1.73 -12.47
N ALA A 102 3.83 -0.98 -13.16
CA ALA A 102 3.57 -1.11 -14.59
C ALA A 102 4.83 -0.97 -15.49
N ASP A 103 5.83 -0.22 -15.01
CA ASP A 103 7.12 0.00 -15.67
C ASP A 103 8.14 -1.11 -15.43
N VAL A 104 7.82 -2.12 -14.62
CA VAL A 104 8.71 -3.26 -14.30
C VAL A 104 8.12 -4.54 -14.90
N PRO A 105 8.56 -4.97 -16.09
CA PRO A 105 7.99 -6.13 -16.79
C PRO A 105 7.99 -7.42 -15.99
N GLU A 106 9.00 -7.61 -15.13
CA GLU A 106 9.11 -8.75 -14.22
C GLU A 106 7.95 -8.82 -13.23
N LEU A 107 7.65 -7.71 -12.54
CA LEU A 107 6.56 -7.62 -11.57
C LEU A 107 5.19 -7.66 -12.27
N MET A 108 5.08 -7.06 -13.45
CA MET A 108 3.83 -7.07 -14.21
C MET A 108 3.38 -8.47 -14.64
N LYS A 109 4.32 -9.36 -14.96
CA LYS A 109 4.00 -10.77 -15.30
C LYS A 109 3.30 -11.51 -14.17
N VAL A 110 3.56 -11.12 -12.92
CA VAL A 110 2.99 -11.74 -11.72
C VAL A 110 1.98 -10.84 -11.01
N SER A 111 1.55 -9.74 -11.64
CA SER A 111 0.68 -8.73 -11.00
C SER A 111 -0.68 -9.28 -10.56
N GLU A 112 -1.16 -10.37 -11.15
CA GLU A 112 -2.38 -11.06 -10.70
C GLU A 112 -2.19 -11.90 -9.42
N PHE A 113 -0.95 -12.03 -8.92
CA PHE A 113 -0.65 -12.63 -7.62
C PHE A 113 -0.64 -11.62 -6.46
N ILE A 114 -0.82 -10.33 -6.73
CA ILE A 114 -1.13 -9.35 -5.68
C ILE A 114 -2.46 -9.78 -5.04
N HIS A 115 -2.49 -9.86 -3.70
CA HIS A 115 -3.63 -10.36 -2.93
C HIS A 115 -4.01 -11.84 -3.17
N PHE A 116 -3.09 -12.67 -3.69
CA PHE A 116 -3.38 -14.08 -3.96
C PHE A 116 -3.77 -14.85 -2.68
N ALA A 117 -5.00 -15.39 -2.69
CA ALA A 117 -5.60 -16.21 -1.64
C ALA A 117 -5.71 -15.55 -0.25
N CYS A 118 -5.77 -14.23 -0.20
CA CYS A 118 -6.01 -13.44 1.00
C CYS A 118 -7.51 -13.24 1.32
#